data_AF-A0A6J4UHR5-F1
#
_entry.id   AF-A0A6J4UHR5-F1
#
_cell.length_a   1.000
_cell.length_b   1.000
_cell.length_c   1.000
_cell.angle_alpha   90.00
_cell.angle_beta   90.00
_cell.angle_gamma   90.00
#
_symmetry.space_group_name_H-M   'P 1'
#
loop_
_entity.id
_entity.type
_entity.pdbx_description
1 polymer ?
#
loop_
_entity_poly.entity_id
_entity_poly.type
_entity_poly.pdbx_seq_one_letter_code
_entity_poly.pdbx_strand_id
1 'polypeptide(L)'
;RYARAVTTGLAKTGKIITSAALIMVLAFGGLATSRSIEMQQLGFGLAMAVLLDVTLIRTLVVPSLMALMGRWNWWMPDVLRPLAGRGLQHELADEPA
;
A
#
# COMPACT_ATOMS: atom_id res chain seq x y z
N ARG A 1 -10.88 -16.08 -5.11
CA ARG A 1 -9.79 -16.39 -4.15
C ARG A 1 -8.77 -15.24 -4.05
N TYR A 2 -8.18 -14.79 -5.16
CA TYR A 2 -7.25 -13.64 -5.17
C TYR A 2 -7.88 -12.31 -4.73
N ALA A 3 -9.09 -12.00 -5.22
CA ALA A 3 -9.80 -10.79 -4.82
C ALA A 3 -10.01 -10.70 -3.29
N ARG A 4 -10.36 -11.80 -2.62
CA ARG A 4 -10.53 -11.83 -1.15
C ARG A 4 -9.21 -11.54 -0.43
N ALA A 5 -8.09 -12.13 -0.88
CA ALA A 5 -6.78 -11.86 -0.30
C ALA A 5 -6.37 -10.39 -0.44
N VAL A 6 -6.59 -9.81 -1.63
CA VAL A 6 -6.33 -8.39 -1.90
C VAL A 6 -7.22 -7.49 -1.04
N THR A 7 -8.53 -7.76 -0.96
CA THR A 7 -9.46 -6.95 -0.14
C THR A 7 -9.11 -7.02 1.34
N THR A 8 -8.73 -8.19 1.86
CA THR A 8 -8.33 -8.35 3.26
C THR A 8 -7.03 -7.60 3.55
N GLY A 9 -6.06 -7.63 2.64
CA GLY A 9 -4.82 -6.84 2.74
C GLY A 9 -5.08 -5.33 2.72
N LEU A 10 -5.98 -4.88 1.84
CA LEU A 10 -6.41 -3.47 1.78
C LEU A 10 -7.10 -3.04 3.08
N ALA A 11 -8.01 -3.86 3.62
CA ALA A 11 -8.74 -3.55 4.85
C ALA A 11 -7.82 -3.43 6.07
N LYS A 12 -6.82 -4.31 6.21
CA LYS A 12 -5.86 -4.26 7.32
C LYS A 12 -4.96 -3.03 7.28
N THR A 13 -4.50 -2.64 6.09
CA THR A 13 -3.48 -1.59 5.92
C THR A 13 -4.05 -0.22 5.59
N GLY A 14 -5.34 -0.14 5.23
CA GLY A 14 -6.03 1.09 4.83
C GLY A 14 -5.90 2.20 5.85
N LYS A 15 -6.24 1.93 7.12
CA LYS A 15 -6.21 2.95 8.19
C LYS A 15 -4.82 3.57 8.38
N ILE A 16 -3.77 2.74 8.44
CA ILE A 16 -2.39 3.21 8.65
C ILE A 16 -1.95 4.11 7.49
N ILE A 17 -2.28 3.71 6.27
CA ILE A 17 -1.82 4.42 5.07
C ILE A 17 -2.61 5.72 4.85
N THR A 18 -3.91 5.73 5.14
CA THR A 18 -4.68 6.98 5.12
C THR A 18 -4.18 7.97 6.17
N SER A 19 -3.81 7.50 7.37
CA SER A 19 -3.20 8.36 8.40
C SER A 19 -1.86 8.94 7.95
N ALA A 20 -0.99 8.11 7.36
CA ALA A 20 0.29 8.58 6.82
C ALA A 20 0.08 9.61 5.68
N ALA A 21 -0.85 9.35 4.76
CA ALA A 21 -1.18 10.25 3.68
C ALA A 21 -1.68 11.61 4.19
N LEU A 22 -2.50 11.62 5.25
CA LEU A 22 -2.98 12.86 5.87
C LEU A 22 -1.83 13.74 6.36
N ILE A 23 -0.84 13.15 7.05
CA ILE A 23 0.34 13.87 7.54
C ILE A 23 1.14 14.46 6.37
N MET A 24 1.32 13.68 5.30
CA MET A 24 2.05 14.13 4.10
C MET A 24 1.34 15.28 3.38
N VAL A 25 0.02 15.21 3.24
CA VAL A 25 -0.79 16.30 2.64
C VAL A 25 -0.68 17.57 3.47
N LEU A 26 -0.68 17.48 4.80
CA LEU A 26 -0.48 18.64 5.67
C LEU A 26 0.94 19.21 5.54
N ALA A 27 1.96 18.36 5.50
CA ALA A 27 3.36 18.78 5.34
C ALA A 27 3.60 19.49 4.00
N PHE A 28 3.16 18.90 2.90
CA PHE A 28 3.32 19.47 1.56
C PHE A 28 2.37 20.64 1.29
N GLY A 29 1.17 20.62 1.87
CA GLY A 29 0.27 21.78 1.87
C GLY A 29 0.88 22.99 2.59
N GLY A 30 1.67 22.76 3.65
CA GLY A 30 2.48 23.81 4.28
C GLY A 30 3.49 24.41 3.30
N LEU A 31 4.20 23.59 2.51
CA LEU A 31 5.12 24.05 1.46
C LEU A 31 4.38 24.83 0.36
N ALA A 32 3.14 24.45 0.05
CA ALA A 32 2.29 25.15 -0.90
C ALA A 32 1.94 26.59 -0.47
N THR A 33 2.13 26.94 0.80
CA THR A 33 1.90 28.28 1.36
C THR A 33 3.15 29.17 1.30
N SER A 34 4.26 28.65 0.77
CA SER A 34 5.51 29.41 0.63
C SER A 34 5.37 30.59 -0.34
N ARG A 35 6.16 31.66 -0.12
CA ARG A 35 6.19 32.85 -1.01
C ARG A 35 6.96 32.61 -2.31
N SER A 36 7.74 31.53 -2.39
CA SER A 36 8.41 31.15 -3.63
C SER A 36 7.45 30.33 -4.50
N ILE A 37 7.26 30.76 -5.75
CA ILE A 37 6.41 30.09 -6.74
C ILE A 37 6.86 28.64 -6.95
N GLU A 38 8.17 28.39 -6.96
CA GLU A 38 8.74 27.04 -7.12
C GLU A 38 8.28 26.11 -5.99
N MET A 39 8.36 26.58 -4.74
CA MET A 39 7.92 25.83 -3.56
C MET A 39 6.41 25.65 -3.53
N GLN A 40 5.65 26.66 -3.97
CA GLN A 40 4.20 26.59 -4.03
C GLN A 40 3.74 25.50 -5.01
N GLN A 41 4.30 25.49 -6.21
CA GLN A 41 4.00 24.49 -7.24
C GLN A 41 4.42 23.08 -6.80
N LEU A 42 5.61 22.95 -6.21
CA LEU A 42 6.09 21.67 -5.68
C LEU A 42 5.20 21.15 -4.56
N GLY A 43 4.88 21.98 -3.56
CA GLY A 43 4.05 21.59 -2.42
C GLY A 43 2.65 21.17 -2.85
N PHE A 44 2.02 21.97 -3.72
CA PHE A 44 0.69 21.64 -4.25
C PHE A 44 0.72 20.36 -5.10
N GLY A 45 1.71 20.22 -6.00
CA GLY A 45 1.87 19.05 -6.84
C GLY A 45 2.08 17.77 -6.04
N LEU A 46 2.94 17.80 -5.02
CA LEU A 46 3.15 16.64 -4.14
C LEU A 46 1.92 16.29 -3.32
N ALA A 47 1.24 17.28 -2.74
CA ALA A 47 0.01 17.04 -1.99
C ALA A 47 -1.05 16.35 -2.85
N MET A 48 -1.26 16.82 -4.09
CA MET A 48 -2.18 16.20 -5.03
C MET A 48 -1.74 14.81 -5.47
N ALA A 49 -0.44 14.59 -5.69
CA ALA A 49 0.09 13.28 -6.07
C ALA A 49 -0.16 12.23 -4.97
N VAL A 50 0.08 12.57 -3.70
CA VAL A 50 -0.21 11.68 -2.56
C VAL A 50 -1.70 11.39 -2.45
N LEU A 51 -2.55 12.40 -2.64
CA LEU A 51 -4.00 12.23 -2.58
C LEU A 51 -4.50 11.26 -3.66
N LEU A 52 -3.98 11.40 -4.88
CA LEU A 52 -4.29 10.51 -6.01
C LEU A 52 -3.75 9.08 -5.78
N ASP A 53 -2.56 8.94 -5.18
CA ASP A 53 -2.00 7.62 -4.91
C ASP A 53 -2.83 6.84 -3.88
N VAL A 54 -3.15 7.46 -2.74
CA VAL A 54 -3.89 6.80 -1.66
C VAL A 54 -5.34 6.48 -2.03
N THR A 55 -5.91 7.23 -2.98
CA THR A 55 -7.27 7.00 -3.48
C THR A 55 -7.26 6.16 -4.74
N LEU A 56 -6.87 6.74 -5.87
CA LEU A 56 -7.08 6.17 -7.20
C LEU A 56 -6.11 5.01 -7.46
N ILE A 57 -4.83 5.18 -7.15
CA ILE A 57 -3.83 4.14 -7.40
C ILE A 57 -4.07 2.95 -6.47
N ARG A 58 -4.24 3.21 -5.17
CA ARG A 58 -4.31 2.15 -4.16
C ARG A 58 -5.62 1.38 -4.14
N THR A 59 -6.76 2.03 -4.42
CA THR A 59 -8.07 1.37 -4.36
C THR A 59 -8.52 0.76 -5.69
N LEU A 60 -8.01 1.28 -6.82
CA LEU A 60 -8.45 0.86 -8.15
C LEU A 60 -7.31 0.28 -8.98
N VAL A 61 -6.24 1.04 -9.21
CA VAL A 61 -5.17 0.63 -10.13
C VAL A 61 -4.46 -0.62 -9.63
N VAL A 62 -3.96 -0.61 -8.39
CA VAL A 62 -3.23 -1.74 -7.82
C VAL A 62 -4.10 -3.00 -7.75
N PRO A 63 -5.34 -2.97 -7.20
CA PRO A 63 -6.19 -4.17 -7.15
C PRO A 63 -6.58 -4.70 -8.53
N SER A 64 -6.84 -3.82 -9.50
CA SER A 64 -7.19 -4.24 -10.87
C SER A 64 -6.01 -4.89 -11.59
N LEU A 65 -4.80 -4.32 -11.47
CA LEU A 65 -3.57 -4.93 -11.99
C LEU A 65 -3.27 -6.28 -11.33
N MET A 66 -3.41 -6.36 -10.00
CA MET A 66 -3.25 -7.60 -9.26
C MET A 66 -4.26 -8.67 -9.72
N ALA A 67 -5.52 -8.28 -9.92
CA ALA A 67 -6.54 -9.18 -10.44
C ALA A 67 -6.23 -9.64 -11.88
N LEU A 68 -5.71 -8.76 -12.73
CA LEU A 68 -5.37 -9.05 -14.13
C LEU A 68 -4.14 -9.97 -14.25
N MET A 69 -3.07 -9.65 -13.51
CA MET A 69 -1.83 -10.44 -13.53
C MET A 69 -1.99 -11.81 -12.87
N GLY A 70 -2.94 -11.95 -11.94
CA GLY A 70 -3.31 -13.24 -11.37
C GLY A 70 -2.06 -14.00 -10.90
N ARG A 71 -1.97 -15.30 -11.24
CA ARG A 71 -0.92 -16.21 -10.77
C ARG A 71 0.54 -15.75 -11.01
N TRP A 72 0.78 -14.86 -11.96
CA TRP A 72 2.13 -14.33 -12.23
C TRP A 72 2.63 -13.41 -11.11
N ASN A 73 1.73 -12.66 -10.47
CA ASN A 73 2.09 -11.74 -9.39
C ASN A 73 2.40 -12.44 -8.05
N TRP A 74 1.86 -13.64 -7.84
CA TRP A 74 2.10 -14.45 -6.64
C TRP A 74 3.01 -15.65 -6.90
N TRP A 75 3.86 -15.58 -7.93
CA TRP A 75 4.82 -16.65 -8.19
C TRP A 75 5.89 -16.66 -7.10
N MET A 76 6.03 -17.80 -6.42
CA MET A 76 7.10 -18.04 -5.46
C MET A 76 8.12 -18.99 -6.11
N PRO A 77 9.38 -18.54 -6.30
CA PRO A 77 10.43 -19.39 -6.85
C PRO A 77 10.60 -20.67 -6.02
N ASP A 78 10.87 -21.79 -6.68
CA ASP A 78 10.94 -23.12 -6.06
C ASP A 78 12.01 -23.20 -4.96
N VAL A 79 13.04 -22.37 -5.06
CA VAL A 79 14.13 -22.22 -4.08
C VAL A 79 13.63 -21.65 -2.74
N LEU A 80 12.54 -20.87 -2.73
CA LEU A 80 11.98 -20.25 -1.51
C LEU A 80 10.83 -21.05 -0.89
N ARG A 81 10.31 -22.07 -1.58
CA ARG A 81 9.25 -22.95 -1.04
C ARG A 81 9.60 -23.61 0.30
N PRO A 82 10.85 -24.06 0.57
CA PRO A 82 11.19 -24.66 1.86
C PRO A 82 11.11 -23.69 3.04
N LEU A 83 11.30 -22.38 2.80
CA LEU A 83 11.27 -21.35 3.85
C LEU A 83 9.84 -21.01 4.28
N ALA A 84 8.90 -21.03 3.33
CA ALA A 84 7.48 -20.79 3.64
C ALA A 84 6.89 -21.84 4.60
N GLY A 85 7.37 -23.10 4.54
CA GLY A 85 6.94 -24.15 5.46
C GLY A 85 7.41 -23.96 6.91
N ARG A 86 8.51 -23.25 7.15
CA ARG A 86 9.05 -23.04 8.51
C ARG A 86 8.32 -21.95 9.29
N GLY A 87 7.82 -20.91 8.61
CA GLY A 87 7.05 -19.83 9.25
C GLY A 87 5.71 -20.29 9.81
N LEU A 88 5.00 -21.16 9.08
CA LEU A 88 3.71 -21.71 9.51
C LEU A 88 3.83 -22.67 10.70
N GLN A 89 4.98 -23.32 10.87
CA GLN A 89 5.23 -24.21 12.02
C GLN A 89 5.39 -23.44 13.34
N HIS A 90 5.91 -22.20 13.31
CA HIS A 90 5.97 -21.35 14.51
C HIS A 90 4.58 -20.80 14.88
N GLU A 91 3.75 -20.44 13.90
CA GLU A 91 2.40 -19.90 14.14
C GLU A 91 1.43 -20.95 14.74
N LEU A 92 1.55 -22.22 14.33
CA LEU A 92 0.79 -23.34 14.89
C LEU A 92 1.32 -23.82 16.26
N ALA A 93 2.56 -23.49 16.61
CA ALA A 93 3.14 -23.84 17.90
C ALA A 93 2.77 -22.85 19.01
N ASP A 94 2.27 -21.66 18.65
CA ASP A 94 1.94 -20.56 19.57
C ASP A 94 0.41 -20.37 19.73
N GLU A 95 -0.39 -21.30 19.20
CA GLU A 95 -1.86 -21.31 19.35
C GLU A 95 -2.24 -22.01 20.69
N PRO A 96 -2.73 -21.28 21.72
CA PRO A 96 -3.11 -21.88 22.99
C PRO A 96 -4.40 -22.69 22.82
N ALA A 97 -4.35 -23.95 23.27
CA ALA A 97 -5.44 -24.93 23.28
C ALA A 97 -6.66 -24.51 24.12
#